data_AF-A0A832B6N8-F1
#
_entry.id   AF-A0A832B6N8-F1
#
_cell.length_a   1.000
_cell.length_b   1.000
_cell.length_c   1.000
_cell.angle_alpha   90.00
_cell.angle_beta   90.00
_cell.angle_gamma   90.00
#
_symmetry.space_group_name_H-M   'P 1'
#
loop_
_entity.id
_entity.type
_entity.pdbx_description
1 polymer ?
#
loop_
_entity_poly.entity_id
_entity_poly.type
_entity_poly.pdbx_seq_one_letter_code
_entity_poly.pdbx_strand_id
1 'polypeptide(L)'
;MLDNAYEKKSASKNGDAPAAEDRRLPLKGTYVPPDTEAVDIFRLLDQLEELPEKAKHLPFNTLVGFDQEKFYYLVLKVRANLPEDMKKAYRVAKDSERIVDAARGAAEQELENSRLEAAKMRETAEAEAARTLENARSEAQRIIEQARAQAAAMVDHSEVTRMAQAQAKDILARAETEANEIRKGADDYARDVLASIEGVLNRTIATVQRGREILEKSRQ
;
A
#
# COMPACT_ATOMS: atom_id res chain seq x y z
N MET A 1 -28.51 -35.25 30.63
CA MET A 1 -27.25 -34.48 30.58
C MET A 1 -27.65 -33.03 30.86
N LEU A 2 -27.74 -32.69 32.15
CA LEU A 2 -26.80 -31.81 32.91
C LEU A 2 -26.71 -30.41 32.27
N ASP A 3 -26.99 -29.29 32.92
CA ASP A 3 -27.53 -29.02 34.24
C ASP A 3 -28.11 -27.60 34.20
N ASN A 4 -29.24 -27.43 34.89
CA ASN A 4 -29.83 -26.15 35.26
C ASN A 4 -29.12 -25.69 36.54
N ALA A 5 -28.68 -24.42 36.65
CA ALA A 5 -28.94 -23.61 37.84
C ALA A 5 -28.25 -22.23 37.81
N TYR A 6 -28.96 -21.29 38.45
CA TYR A 6 -28.52 -20.02 39.02
C TYR A 6 -28.57 -18.76 38.17
N GLU A 7 -29.79 -18.37 37.84
CA GLU A 7 -30.19 -16.96 37.85
C GLU A 7 -30.64 -16.58 39.27
N LYS A 8 -29.83 -15.80 40.02
CA LYS A 8 -30.33 -14.97 41.13
C LYS A 8 -29.36 -13.85 41.51
N LYS A 9 -29.84 -12.63 41.26
CA LYS A 9 -29.78 -11.40 42.09
C LYS A 9 -28.46 -11.02 42.80
N SER A 10 -28.10 -9.77 42.48
CA SER A 10 -27.92 -8.64 43.41
C SER A 10 -26.50 -8.24 43.82
N ALA A 11 -26.40 -6.92 43.97
CA ALA A 11 -25.39 -6.14 44.69
C ALA A 11 -24.13 -5.76 43.89
N SER A 12 -24.24 -4.56 43.29
CA SER A 12 -23.24 -3.50 43.38
C SER A 12 -22.16 -3.78 44.43
N LYS A 13 -20.95 -4.07 43.96
CA LYS A 13 -19.72 -3.83 44.68
C LYS A 13 -18.77 -3.13 43.72
N ASN A 14 -18.50 -1.86 44.03
CA ASN A 14 -17.27 -1.18 43.63
C ASN A 14 -16.11 -2.14 43.86
N GLY A 15 -15.44 -2.53 42.79
CA GLY A 15 -14.23 -3.33 42.79
C GLY A 15 -13.28 -2.66 41.83
N ASP A 16 -12.33 -1.93 42.40
CA ASP A 16 -11.32 -1.15 41.71
C ASP A 16 -10.60 -1.96 40.64
N ALA A 17 -10.66 -1.50 39.39
CA ALA A 17 -9.73 -1.93 38.36
C ALA A 17 -8.34 -1.42 38.75
N PRO A 18 -7.30 -2.25 38.87
CA PRO A 18 -5.95 -1.73 39.05
C PRO A 18 -5.58 -0.96 37.79
N ALA A 19 -5.48 0.36 37.95
CA ALA A 19 -5.06 1.29 36.92
C ALA A 19 -3.73 0.81 36.33
N ALA A 20 -3.64 0.89 35.00
CA ALA A 20 -2.46 0.59 34.22
C ALA A 20 -1.22 1.19 34.90
N GLU A 21 -0.37 0.31 35.40
CA GLU A 21 0.89 0.62 36.06
C GLU A 21 1.77 1.34 35.04
N ASP A 22 1.91 2.65 35.25
CA ASP A 22 2.73 3.57 34.48
C ASP A 22 4.19 3.08 34.52
N ARG A 23 4.59 2.26 33.54
CA ARG A 23 5.99 1.86 33.31
C ARG A 23 6.83 3.01 32.75
N ARG A 24 6.62 4.22 33.24
CA ARG A 24 7.63 5.27 33.15
C ARG A 24 8.72 4.89 34.14
N LEU A 25 9.81 4.36 33.60
CA LEU A 25 11.10 4.32 34.29
C LEU A 25 11.30 5.66 35.01
N PRO A 26 11.69 5.67 36.29
CA PRO A 26 11.91 6.91 37.02
C PRO A 26 12.92 7.77 36.25
N LEU A 27 12.42 8.85 35.66
CA LEU A 27 13.25 9.81 34.94
C LEU A 27 14.05 10.60 36.00
N LYS A 28 15.38 10.51 35.85
CA LYS A 28 16.45 10.91 36.76
C LYS A 28 16.80 9.81 37.76
N GLY A 29 17.98 9.22 37.55
CA GLY A 29 18.70 8.47 38.56
C GLY A 29 18.92 9.36 39.78
N THR A 30 17.98 9.34 40.70
CA THR A 30 18.24 9.74 42.06
C THR A 30 18.99 8.57 42.66
N TYR A 31 20.32 8.65 42.61
CA TYR A 31 21.13 7.96 43.57
C TYR A 31 20.55 8.29 44.96
N VAL A 32 19.86 7.32 45.55
CA VAL A 32 19.48 7.38 46.97
C VAL A 32 20.71 6.85 47.69
N PRO A 33 21.49 7.71 48.38
CA PRO A 33 22.62 7.23 49.15
C PRO A 33 22.08 6.21 50.15
N PRO A 34 22.72 5.04 50.32
CA PRO A 34 22.33 4.13 51.38
C PRO A 34 22.43 4.88 52.71
N ASP A 35 21.46 4.68 53.60
CA ASP A 35 21.49 5.18 54.97
C ASP A 35 22.77 4.69 55.65
N THR A 36 23.82 5.48 55.52
CA THR A 36 25.12 5.16 56.08
C THR A 36 25.29 6.16 57.19
N GLU A 37 25.50 5.66 58.41
CA GLU A 37 26.08 6.41 59.53
C GLU A 37 27.54 6.85 59.22
N ALA A 38 27.85 7.15 57.97
CA ALA A 38 29.11 7.70 57.53
C ALA A 38 29.10 9.19 57.82
N VAL A 39 30.16 9.65 58.49
CA VAL A 39 30.39 11.06 58.72
C VAL A 39 30.65 11.70 57.35
N ASP A 40 29.63 12.38 56.83
CA ASP A 40 29.71 13.11 55.56
C ASP A 40 30.72 14.26 55.69
N ILE A 41 31.72 14.28 54.80
CA ILE A 41 32.72 15.34 54.71
C ILE A 41 32.05 16.72 54.58
N PHE A 42 30.92 16.81 53.88
CA PHE A 42 30.17 18.05 53.73
C PHE A 42 29.61 18.51 55.07
N ARG A 43 29.04 17.61 55.88
CA ARG A 43 28.59 17.94 57.24
C ARG A 43 29.74 18.39 58.16
N LEU A 44 30.94 17.83 58.00
CA LEU A 44 32.10 18.28 58.77
C LEU A 44 32.60 19.67 58.34
N LEU A 45 32.53 19.97 57.04
CA LEU A 45 32.86 21.28 56.49
C LEU A 45 31.81 22.33 56.92
N ASP A 46 30.52 22.00 56.87
CA ASP A 46 29.43 22.85 57.37
C ASP A 46 29.64 23.17 58.86
N GLN A 47 29.97 22.15 59.67
CA GLN A 47 30.28 22.34 61.09
C GLN A 47 31.54 23.18 61.32
N LEU A 48 32.52 23.12 60.43
CA LEU A 48 33.75 23.92 60.50
C LEU A 48 33.47 25.38 60.12
N GLU A 49 32.58 25.61 59.15
CA GLU A 49 32.13 26.94 58.69
C GLU A 49 31.28 27.66 59.75
N GLU A 50 30.46 26.93 60.51
CA GLU A 50 29.66 27.48 61.60
C GLU A 50 30.47 27.92 62.84
N LEU A 51 31.71 27.41 63.01
CA LEU A 51 32.54 27.73 64.17
C LEU A 51 32.84 29.24 64.33
N PRO A 52 33.30 29.96 63.28
CA PRO A 52 33.50 31.40 63.34
C PRO A 52 32.18 32.19 63.39
N GLU A 53 31.06 31.66 62.88
CA GLU A 53 29.76 32.34 62.92
C GLU A 53 29.16 32.36 64.34
N LYS A 54 29.43 31.33 65.14
CA LYS A 54 29.01 31.22 66.55
C LYS A 54 30.03 31.78 67.54
N ALA A 55 31.14 32.32 67.04
CA ALA A 55 32.22 32.82 67.86
C ALA A 55 31.90 34.20 68.46
N LYS A 56 32.38 34.45 69.67
CA LYS A 56 32.10 35.71 70.37
C LYS A 56 32.89 36.85 69.69
N HIS A 57 32.18 37.85 69.18
CA HIS A 57 32.80 39.08 68.70
C HIS A 57 33.20 39.96 69.89
N LEU A 58 34.48 40.30 70.02
CA LEU A 58 34.94 41.26 71.03
C LEU A 58 34.82 42.70 70.48
N PRO A 59 34.35 43.67 71.28
CA PRO A 59 34.24 45.06 70.84
C PRO A 59 35.63 45.67 70.58
N PHE A 60 35.75 46.42 69.49
CA PHE A 60 36.95 47.14 69.03
C PHE A 60 38.12 46.31 68.47
N ASN A 61 37.95 45.01 68.23
CA ASN A 61 38.99 44.18 67.58
C ASN A 61 38.41 43.29 66.47
N THR A 62 39.16 43.11 65.37
CA THR A 62 38.77 42.24 64.24
C THR A 62 38.93 40.74 64.57
N LEU A 63 39.45 40.41 65.75
CA LEU A 63 39.73 39.03 66.16
C LEU A 63 38.46 38.34 66.68
N VAL A 64 38.06 37.26 66.01
CA VAL A 64 36.92 36.41 66.37
C VAL A 64 37.43 35.23 67.22
N GLY A 65 36.90 35.06 68.43
CA GLY A 65 37.33 34.00 69.35
C GLY A 65 36.47 32.73 69.21
N PHE A 66 37.06 31.63 68.72
CA PHE A 66 36.40 30.33 68.55
C PHE A 66 37.10 29.22 69.35
N ASP A 67 36.41 28.09 69.53
CA ASP A 67 36.95 26.88 70.16
C ASP A 67 38.00 26.23 69.25
N GLN A 68 39.27 26.45 69.58
CA GLN A 68 40.40 25.93 68.82
C GLN A 68 40.48 24.40 68.86
N GLU A 69 40.12 23.77 69.97
CA GLU A 69 40.15 22.31 70.10
C GLU A 69 39.11 21.67 69.16
N LYS A 70 37.90 22.22 69.14
CA LYS A 70 36.84 21.78 68.24
C LYS A 70 37.20 22.03 66.76
N PHE A 71 37.83 23.17 66.45
CA PHE A 71 38.32 23.47 65.11
C PHE A 71 39.37 22.44 64.63
N TYR A 72 40.41 22.19 65.43
CA TYR A 72 41.44 21.20 65.07
C TYR A 72 40.87 19.78 64.97
N TYR A 73 39.95 19.41 65.85
CA TYR A 73 39.25 18.12 65.78
C TYR A 73 38.49 17.95 64.47
N LEU A 74 37.71 18.97 64.04
CA LEU A 74 36.99 18.93 62.77
C LEU A 74 37.94 18.85 61.57
N VAL A 75 39.03 19.64 61.55
CA VAL A 75 40.03 19.58 60.47
C VAL A 75 40.71 18.21 60.40
N LEU A 76 41.06 17.61 61.54
CA LEU A 76 41.63 16.26 61.59
C LEU A 76 40.64 15.21 61.08
N LYS A 77 39.36 15.35 61.45
CA LYS A 77 38.30 14.44 61.02
C LYS A 77 38.02 14.56 59.51
N VAL A 78 38.03 15.79 58.97
CA VAL A 78 37.97 16.05 57.51
C VAL A 78 39.15 15.37 56.83
N ARG A 79 40.38 15.60 57.30
CA ARG A 79 41.59 15.01 56.70
C ARG A 79 41.61 13.48 56.75
N ALA A 80 41.06 12.89 57.82
CA ALA A 80 40.99 11.44 57.97
C ALA A 80 39.97 10.79 57.02
N ASN A 81 38.84 11.45 56.74
CA ASN A 81 37.76 10.89 55.91
C ASN A 81 37.87 11.26 54.42
N LEU A 82 38.49 12.40 54.09
CA LEU A 82 38.60 12.92 52.72
C LEU A 82 39.19 11.90 51.72
N PRO A 83 40.29 11.17 52.01
CA PRO A 83 40.86 10.23 51.05
C PRO A 83 39.92 9.08 50.69
N GLU A 84 39.16 8.57 51.67
CA GLU A 84 38.21 7.48 51.42
C GLU A 84 37.00 7.96 50.62
N ASP A 85 36.48 9.15 50.92
CA ASP A 85 35.37 9.72 50.15
C ASP A 85 35.78 10.08 48.71
N MET A 86 37.00 10.58 48.49
CA MET A 86 37.55 10.77 47.15
C MET A 86 37.70 9.46 46.38
N LYS A 87 38.18 8.38 47.02
CA LYS A 87 38.27 7.05 46.39
C LYS A 87 36.89 6.51 46.02
N LYS A 88 35.89 6.67 46.89
CA LYS A 88 34.50 6.28 46.60
C LYS A 88 33.96 7.05 45.41
N ALA A 89 34.12 8.37 45.38
CA ALA A 89 33.69 9.22 44.27
C ALA A 89 34.34 8.81 42.94
N TYR A 90 35.65 8.52 42.95
CA TYR A 90 36.35 8.04 41.76
C TYR A 90 35.84 6.68 41.26
N ARG A 91 35.56 5.72 42.17
CA ARG A 91 34.96 4.42 41.80
C ARG A 91 33.58 4.60 41.19
N VAL A 92 32.73 5.40 41.83
CA VAL A 92 31.39 5.69 41.31
C VAL A 92 31.44 6.36 39.94
N ALA A 93 32.34 7.33 39.74
CA ALA A 93 32.51 7.98 38.44
C ALA A 93 32.95 6.99 37.36
N LYS A 94 33.95 6.16 37.66
CA LYS A 94 34.45 5.12 36.74
C LYS A 94 33.40 4.05 36.44
N ASP A 95 32.63 3.62 37.44
CA ASP A 95 31.57 2.65 37.27
C ASP A 95 30.42 3.25 36.46
N SER A 96 30.10 4.52 36.68
CA SER A 96 29.09 5.24 35.90
C SER A 96 29.50 5.35 34.43
N GLU A 97 30.75 5.68 34.13
CA GLU A 97 31.28 5.72 32.75
C GLU A 97 31.15 4.35 32.08
N ARG A 98 31.59 3.29 32.76
CA ARG A 98 31.46 1.91 32.27
C ARG A 98 30.02 1.50 31.98
N ILE A 99 29.08 1.87 32.87
CA ILE A 99 27.66 1.56 32.69
C ILE A 99 27.10 2.31 31.48
N VAL A 100 27.45 3.58 31.31
CA VAL A 100 27.00 4.39 30.17
C VAL A 100 27.52 3.81 28.86
N ASP A 101 28.78 3.42 28.79
CA ASP A 101 29.36 2.83 27.58
C ASP A 101 28.74 1.47 27.25
N ALA A 102 28.54 0.62 28.27
CA ALA A 102 27.86 -0.66 28.07
C ALA A 102 26.41 -0.48 27.60
N ALA A 103 25.69 0.48 28.19
CA ALA A 103 24.31 0.78 27.79
C ALA A 103 24.23 1.35 26.37
N ARG A 104 25.18 2.20 25.97
CA ARG A 104 25.29 2.72 24.59
C ARG A 104 25.55 1.60 23.60
N GLY A 105 26.53 0.73 23.88
CA GLY A 105 26.84 -0.41 23.00
C GLY A 105 25.66 -1.38 22.85
N ALA A 106 24.95 -1.67 23.96
CA ALA A 106 23.76 -2.50 23.91
C ALA A 106 22.62 -1.85 23.09
N ALA A 107 22.40 -0.54 23.26
CA ALA A 107 21.39 0.19 22.48
C ALA A 107 21.73 0.23 20.99
N GLU A 108 23.01 0.42 20.64
CA GLU A 108 23.48 0.40 19.25
C GLU A 108 23.27 -0.98 18.61
N GLN A 109 23.63 -2.05 19.32
CA GLN A 109 23.43 -3.41 18.85
C GLN A 109 21.95 -3.73 18.62
N GLU A 110 21.08 -3.31 19.54
CA GLU A 110 19.63 -3.52 19.41
C GLU A 110 19.05 -2.76 18.22
N LEU A 111 19.47 -1.50 18.04
CA LEU A 111 19.06 -0.71 16.88
C LEU A 111 19.51 -1.34 15.56
N GLU A 112 20.72 -1.90 15.53
CA GLU A 112 21.23 -2.57 14.33
C GLU A 112 20.46 -3.87 14.05
N ASN A 113 20.22 -4.69 15.06
CA ASN A 113 19.40 -5.91 14.93
C ASN A 113 17.99 -5.56 14.43
N SER A 114 17.34 -4.58 15.05
CA SER A 114 16.01 -4.12 14.67
C SER A 114 15.97 -3.60 13.24
N ARG A 115 17.00 -2.86 12.79
CA ARG A 115 17.12 -2.40 11.40
C ARG A 115 17.29 -3.55 10.42
N LEU A 116 18.12 -4.54 10.74
CA LEU A 116 18.31 -5.72 9.90
C LEU A 116 17.02 -6.54 9.77
N GLU A 117 16.28 -6.72 10.86
CA GLU A 117 14.99 -7.38 10.85
C GLU A 117 13.94 -6.60 10.05
N ALA A 118 13.88 -5.28 10.24
CA ALA A 118 12.99 -4.41 9.48
C ALA A 118 13.32 -4.43 7.97
N ALA A 119 14.60 -4.44 7.61
CA ALA A 119 15.04 -4.54 6.22
C ALA A 119 14.60 -5.87 5.59
N LYS A 120 14.80 -7.00 6.28
CA LYS A 120 14.33 -8.32 5.84
C LYS A 120 12.81 -8.37 5.69
N MET A 121 12.07 -7.86 6.68
CA MET A 121 10.62 -7.83 6.63
C MET A 121 10.10 -7.01 5.45
N ARG A 122 10.75 -5.88 5.15
CA ARG A 122 10.43 -5.06 3.98
C ARG A 122 10.72 -5.79 2.68
N GLU A 123 11.87 -6.43 2.56
CA GLU A 123 12.22 -7.22 1.37
C GLU A 123 11.19 -8.34 1.12
N THR A 124 10.82 -9.10 2.15
CA THR A 124 9.81 -10.15 2.03
C THR A 124 8.44 -9.58 1.67
N ALA A 125 8.02 -8.47 2.29
CA ALA A 125 6.73 -7.84 1.99
C ALA A 125 6.68 -7.29 0.56
N GLU A 126 7.78 -6.68 0.08
CA GLU A 126 7.90 -6.19 -1.29
C GLU A 126 7.83 -7.35 -2.30
N ALA A 127 8.48 -8.48 -2.01
CA ALA A 127 8.42 -9.69 -2.85
C ALA A 127 7.01 -10.32 -2.87
N GLU A 128 6.35 -10.43 -1.72
CA GLU A 128 4.98 -10.95 -1.62
C GLU A 128 3.96 -10.04 -2.33
N ALA A 129 4.10 -8.72 -2.17
CA ALA A 129 3.28 -7.74 -2.88
C ALA A 129 3.46 -7.83 -4.39
N ALA A 130 4.71 -7.93 -4.87
CA ALA A 130 5.02 -8.09 -6.29
C ALA A 130 4.39 -9.37 -6.86
N ARG A 131 4.54 -10.51 -6.15
CA ARG A 131 3.93 -11.79 -6.54
C ARG A 131 2.42 -11.73 -6.59
N THR A 132 1.79 -11.06 -5.62
CA THR A 132 0.34 -10.89 -5.57
C THR A 132 -0.16 -10.06 -6.74
N LEU A 133 0.55 -8.95 -7.05
CA LEU A 133 0.23 -8.09 -8.18
C LEU A 133 0.36 -8.83 -9.52
N GLU A 134 1.40 -9.64 -9.68
CA GLU A 134 1.61 -10.44 -10.89
C GLU A 134 0.50 -11.49 -11.06
N ASN A 135 0.15 -12.22 -10.00
CA ASN A 135 -0.96 -13.17 -10.02
C ASN A 135 -2.28 -12.48 -10.38
N ALA A 136 -2.58 -11.34 -9.76
CA ALA A 136 -3.79 -10.58 -10.04
C ALA A 136 -3.84 -10.08 -11.49
N ARG A 137 -2.71 -9.63 -12.04
CA ARG A 137 -2.59 -9.22 -13.45
C ARG A 137 -2.81 -10.39 -14.40
N SER A 138 -2.17 -11.54 -14.14
CA SER A 138 -2.36 -12.73 -14.98
C SER A 138 -3.81 -13.21 -14.96
N GLU A 139 -4.47 -13.17 -13.81
CA GLU A 139 -5.86 -13.62 -13.70
C GLU A 139 -6.82 -12.64 -14.37
N ALA A 140 -6.62 -11.32 -14.19
CA ALA A 140 -7.39 -10.32 -14.91
C ALA A 140 -7.26 -10.48 -16.44
N GLN A 141 -6.05 -10.76 -16.92
CA GLN A 141 -5.81 -11.01 -18.34
C GLN A 141 -6.58 -12.24 -18.84
N ARG A 142 -6.55 -13.36 -18.09
CA ARG A 142 -7.33 -14.56 -18.44
C ARG A 142 -8.82 -14.29 -18.46
N ILE A 143 -9.35 -13.56 -17.49
CA ILE A 143 -10.78 -13.21 -17.43
C ILE A 143 -11.18 -12.40 -18.67
N ILE A 144 -10.37 -11.42 -19.05
CA ILE A 144 -10.63 -10.60 -20.24
C ILE A 144 -10.59 -11.46 -21.51
N GLU A 145 -9.61 -12.35 -21.65
CA GLU A 145 -9.49 -13.25 -22.79
C GLU A 145 -10.68 -14.21 -22.88
N GLN A 146 -11.08 -14.82 -21.76
CA GLN A 146 -12.25 -15.69 -21.68
C GLN A 146 -13.54 -14.94 -22.00
N ALA A 147 -13.74 -13.75 -21.44
CA ALA A 147 -14.92 -12.93 -21.69
C ALA A 147 -15.01 -12.53 -23.18
N ARG A 148 -13.88 -12.17 -23.80
CA ARG A 148 -13.82 -11.88 -25.24
C ARG A 148 -14.15 -13.10 -26.09
N ALA A 149 -13.60 -14.26 -25.76
CA ALA A 149 -13.90 -15.51 -26.48
C ALA A 149 -15.38 -15.90 -26.36
N GLN A 150 -15.95 -15.78 -25.16
CA GLN A 150 -17.37 -16.04 -24.92
C GLN A 150 -18.27 -15.04 -25.67
N ALA A 151 -17.92 -13.75 -25.66
CA ALA A 151 -18.67 -12.73 -26.39
C ALA A 151 -18.65 -13.01 -27.91
N ALA A 152 -17.49 -13.37 -28.46
CA ALA A 152 -17.38 -13.74 -29.87
C ALA A 152 -18.25 -14.95 -30.22
N ALA A 153 -18.22 -16.00 -29.39
CA ALA A 153 -19.08 -17.18 -29.58
C ALA A 153 -20.57 -16.84 -29.46
N MET A 154 -20.96 -15.99 -28.51
CA MET A 154 -22.34 -15.59 -28.31
C MET A 154 -22.90 -14.78 -29.48
N VAL A 155 -22.06 -13.93 -30.11
CA VAL A 155 -22.43 -13.18 -31.32
C VAL A 155 -22.58 -14.13 -32.51
N ASP A 156 -21.66 -15.07 -32.69
CA ASP A 156 -21.72 -16.05 -33.78
C ASP A 156 -22.97 -16.95 -33.66
N HIS A 157 -23.26 -17.41 -32.44
CA HIS A 157 -24.44 -18.21 -32.13
C HIS A 157 -25.72 -17.38 -31.94
N SER A 158 -25.68 -16.07 -32.16
CA SER A 158 -26.89 -15.27 -31.98
C SER A 158 -27.90 -15.60 -33.08
N GLU A 159 -29.14 -15.81 -32.68
CA GLU A 159 -30.25 -16.04 -33.61
C GLU A 159 -30.38 -14.89 -34.61
N VAL A 160 -30.01 -13.67 -34.21
CA VAL A 160 -29.98 -12.50 -35.09
C VAL A 160 -28.95 -12.67 -36.22
N THR A 161 -27.74 -13.16 -35.92
CA THR A 161 -26.70 -13.43 -36.93
C THR A 161 -27.16 -14.52 -37.90
N ARG A 162 -27.73 -15.60 -37.37
CA ARG A 162 -28.25 -16.72 -38.18
C ARG A 162 -29.40 -16.28 -39.08
N MET A 163 -30.35 -15.50 -38.54
CA MET A 163 -31.47 -14.94 -39.30
C MET A 163 -30.99 -13.94 -40.35
N ALA A 164 -30.05 -13.06 -40.02
CA ALA A 164 -29.49 -12.10 -40.98
C ALA A 164 -28.77 -12.80 -42.13
N GLN A 165 -27.98 -13.84 -41.86
CA GLN A 165 -27.33 -14.66 -42.89
C GLN A 165 -28.35 -15.38 -43.78
N ALA A 166 -29.40 -15.96 -43.20
CA ALA A 166 -30.48 -16.59 -43.96
C ALA A 166 -31.21 -15.59 -44.86
N GLN A 167 -31.57 -14.42 -44.33
CA GLN A 167 -32.20 -13.35 -45.10
C GLN A 167 -31.31 -12.84 -46.23
N ALA A 168 -30.01 -12.64 -45.96
CA ALA A 168 -29.05 -12.24 -46.99
C ALA A 168 -28.98 -13.26 -48.14
N LYS A 169 -28.96 -14.56 -47.80
CA LYS A 169 -28.96 -15.64 -48.78
C LYS A 169 -30.25 -15.64 -49.62
N ASP A 170 -31.40 -15.44 -49.00
CA ASP A 170 -32.69 -15.37 -49.70
C ASP A 170 -32.81 -14.14 -50.60
N ILE A 171 -32.23 -13.00 -50.21
CA ILE A 171 -32.18 -11.79 -51.05
C ILE A 171 -31.31 -12.06 -52.27
N LEU A 172 -30.13 -12.66 -52.10
CA LEU A 172 -29.22 -13.00 -53.20
C LEU A 172 -29.87 -13.99 -54.18
N ALA A 173 -30.50 -15.05 -53.68
CA ALA A 173 -31.18 -16.04 -54.52
C ALA A 173 -32.33 -15.42 -55.33
N ARG A 174 -33.11 -14.52 -54.71
CA ARG A 174 -34.16 -13.78 -55.41
C ARG A 174 -33.60 -12.84 -56.48
N ALA A 175 -32.57 -12.07 -56.14
CA ALA A 175 -31.92 -11.18 -57.08
C ALA A 175 -31.32 -11.93 -58.29
N GLU A 176 -30.76 -13.12 -58.07
CA GLU A 176 -30.22 -13.95 -59.14
C GLU A 176 -31.32 -14.54 -60.04
N THR A 177 -32.44 -14.94 -59.45
CA THR A 177 -33.62 -15.41 -60.20
C THR A 177 -34.19 -14.29 -61.05
N GLU A 178 -34.42 -13.12 -60.47
CA GLU A 178 -34.93 -11.93 -61.16
C GLU A 178 -33.98 -11.48 -62.28
N ALA A 179 -32.67 -11.48 -62.04
CA ALA A 179 -31.68 -11.16 -63.07
C ALA A 179 -31.70 -12.14 -64.25
N ASN A 180 -31.92 -13.44 -63.99
CA ASN A 180 -32.08 -14.44 -65.05
C ASN A 180 -33.38 -14.23 -65.84
N GLU A 181 -34.50 -13.91 -65.16
CA GLU A 181 -35.77 -13.61 -65.80
C GLU A 181 -35.70 -12.37 -66.68
N ILE A 182 -35.09 -11.29 -66.18
CA ILE A 182 -34.86 -10.05 -66.96
C ILE A 182 -34.03 -10.36 -68.20
N ARG A 183 -32.96 -11.15 -68.07
CA ARG A 183 -32.11 -11.52 -69.21
C ARG A 183 -32.89 -12.29 -70.27
N LYS A 184 -33.66 -13.29 -69.84
CA LYS A 184 -34.50 -14.08 -70.74
C LYS A 184 -35.56 -13.24 -71.43
N GLY A 185 -36.24 -12.37 -70.68
CA GLY A 185 -37.22 -11.44 -71.23
C GLY A 185 -36.62 -10.47 -72.24
N ALA A 186 -35.40 -9.99 -72.00
CA ALA A 186 -34.66 -9.16 -72.96
C ALA A 186 -34.30 -9.92 -74.24
N ASP A 187 -33.86 -11.18 -74.14
CA ASP A 187 -33.55 -12.03 -75.29
C ASP A 187 -34.80 -12.34 -76.13
N ASP A 188 -35.92 -12.65 -75.48
CA ASP A 188 -37.20 -12.90 -76.14
C ASP A 188 -37.71 -11.63 -76.83
N TYR A 189 -37.65 -10.47 -76.17
CA TYR A 189 -37.98 -9.19 -76.78
C TYR A 189 -37.10 -8.86 -77.99
N ALA A 190 -35.79 -9.09 -77.89
CA ALA A 190 -34.87 -8.88 -79.00
C ALA A 190 -35.23 -9.78 -80.20
N ARG A 191 -35.61 -11.04 -79.94
CA ARG A 191 -36.06 -11.96 -80.99
C ARG A 191 -37.32 -11.46 -81.68
N ASP A 192 -38.31 -10.99 -80.93
CA ASP A 192 -39.56 -10.47 -81.47
C ASP A 192 -39.34 -9.21 -82.33
N VAL A 193 -38.50 -8.30 -81.85
CA VAL A 193 -38.10 -7.10 -82.59
C VAL A 193 -37.39 -7.48 -83.90
N LEU A 194 -36.43 -8.41 -83.84
CA LEU A 194 -35.71 -8.88 -85.03
C LEU A 194 -36.65 -9.56 -86.04
N ALA A 195 -37.58 -10.41 -85.58
CA ALA A 195 -38.58 -11.05 -86.45
C ALA A 195 -39.52 -10.03 -87.11
N SER A 196 -39.91 -8.98 -86.37
CA SER A 196 -40.70 -7.87 -86.92
C SER A 196 -39.95 -7.12 -88.02
N ILE A 197 -38.67 -6.81 -87.79
CA ILE A 197 -37.79 -6.17 -88.78
C ILE A 197 -37.64 -7.06 -90.02
N GLU A 198 -37.42 -8.37 -89.85
CA GLU A 198 -37.34 -9.33 -90.95
C GLU A 198 -38.63 -9.33 -91.79
N GLY A 199 -39.79 -9.36 -91.14
CA GLY A 199 -41.08 -9.28 -91.83
C GLY A 199 -41.27 -7.99 -92.63
N VAL A 200 -40.82 -6.85 -92.10
CA VAL A 200 -40.82 -5.57 -92.84
C VAL A 200 -39.88 -5.63 -94.04
N LEU A 201 -38.65 -6.11 -93.87
CA LEU A 201 -37.67 -6.21 -94.95
C LEU A 201 -38.16 -7.13 -96.08
N ASN A 202 -38.76 -8.28 -95.76
CA ASN A 202 -39.32 -9.19 -96.76
C ASN A 202 -40.43 -8.54 -97.60
N ARG A 203 -41.32 -7.76 -96.97
CA ARG A 203 -42.35 -6.98 -97.69
C ARG A 203 -41.74 -5.91 -98.59
N THR A 204 -40.69 -5.24 -98.13
CA THR A 204 -39.95 -4.24 -98.91
C THR A 204 -39.28 -4.87 -100.12
N ILE A 205 -38.58 -6.01 -99.95
CA ILE A 205 -37.95 -6.79 -101.03
C ILE A 205 -39.01 -7.22 -102.06
N ALA A 206 -40.12 -7.79 -101.62
CA ALA A 206 -41.21 -8.21 -102.52
C ALA A 206 -41.80 -7.03 -103.30
N THR A 207 -41.81 -5.82 -102.72
CA THR A 207 -42.26 -4.61 -103.41
C THR A 207 -41.25 -4.14 -104.46
N VAL A 208 -39.95 -4.19 -104.15
CA VAL A 208 -38.87 -3.88 -105.10
C VAL A 208 -38.84 -4.88 -106.26
N GLN A 209 -38.98 -6.18 -105.99
CA GLN A 209 -39.02 -7.23 -107.01
C GLN A 209 -40.19 -7.04 -107.97
N ARG A 210 -41.40 -6.79 -107.45
CA ARG A 210 -42.57 -6.45 -108.28
C ARG A 210 -42.33 -5.20 -109.13
N GLY A 211 -41.74 -4.15 -108.55
CA GLY A 211 -41.36 -2.95 -109.29
C GLY A 211 -40.36 -3.23 -110.43
N ARG A 212 -39.38 -4.10 -110.18
CA ARG A 212 -38.41 -4.53 -111.20
C ARG A 212 -39.06 -5.33 -112.33
N GLU A 213 -39.90 -6.30 -112.03
CA GLU A 213 -40.61 -7.11 -113.04
C GLU A 213 -41.47 -6.23 -113.96
N ILE A 214 -42.13 -5.20 -113.41
CA ILE A 214 -42.91 -4.23 -114.19
C ILE A 214 -41.99 -3.48 -115.17
N LEU A 215 -40.83 -3.02 -114.71
CA LEU A 215 -39.87 -2.31 -115.55
C LEU A 215 -39.23 -3.19 -116.62
N GLU A 216 -38.93 -4.46 -116.31
CA GLU A 216 -38.43 -5.44 -117.30
C GLU A 216 -39.48 -5.73 -118.38
N LYS A 217 -40.76 -5.88 -118.00
CA LYS A 217 -41.87 -6.03 -118.96
C LYS A 217 -42.09 -4.80 -119.82
N SER A 218 -41.83 -3.60 -119.30
CA SER A 218 -41.94 -2.35 -120.07
C SER A 218 -40.78 -2.10 -121.05
N ARG A 219 -39.76 -2.97 -121.06
CA ARG A 219 -38.54 -2.82 -121.87
C ARG A 219 -38.45 -3.82 -123.05
N GLN A 220 -39.39 -4.77 -123.14
CA GLN A 220 -39.64 -5.60 -124.32
C GLN A 220 -40.73 -4.98 -125.19
#